data_AF-A0A9P6W944-F1
#
_entry.id   AF-A0A9P6W944-F1
#
_cell.length_a   1.000
_cell.length_b   1.000
_cell.length_c   1.000
_cell.angle_alpha   90.00
_cell.angle_beta   90.00
_cell.angle_gamma   90.00
#
_symmetry.space_group_name_H-M   'P 1'
#
loop_
_entity.id
_entity.type
_entity.pdbx_description
1 polymer ?
#
loop_
_entity_poly.entity_id
_entity_poly.type
_entity_poly.pdbx_seq_one_letter_code
_entity_poly.pdbx_strand_id
1 'polypeptide(L)'
;MAPKKSVKPTTKKVTKSSTSSTPASKSYKDLITEATKTLKSRNGSSRPALKKYIKEKYPTVAKATNFDHYFNAAIKKGVDSGDFVQPKGPSGTLKLVKKPTVSTSTPTTKKTVTKPKAKTTTTAKKVTKPKAKTTTTAKKVTKPKAKTATNGSLTYKEMIIKSILSINNGKGSSRLAVKKHMKDEYSKKLNSVKNFDHLFNAAIRKAVESGDLAQPKGPSGIIKVLKKGKTTIGA
;
A
#
# COMPACT_ATOMS: atom_id res chain seq x y z
N MET A 1 67.08 -24.72 -32.52
CA MET A 1 66.99 -24.84 -31.05
C MET A 1 65.53 -24.86 -30.62
N ALA A 2 65.04 -26.02 -30.15
CA ALA A 2 64.03 -26.08 -29.08
C ALA A 2 64.71 -25.62 -27.74
N PRO A 3 64.03 -25.37 -26.58
CA PRO A 3 62.76 -25.97 -26.14
C PRO A 3 61.80 -25.17 -25.20
N LYS A 4 60.52 -25.62 -25.18
CA LYS A 4 59.62 -25.93 -24.02
C LYS A 4 59.14 -24.85 -23.03
N LYS A 5 57.80 -24.69 -22.95
CA LYS A 5 56.89 -25.17 -21.86
C LYS A 5 55.45 -24.73 -22.19
N SER A 6 54.54 -25.60 -22.67
CA SER A 6 53.72 -26.55 -21.90
C SER A 6 53.01 -25.95 -20.68
N VAL A 7 51.79 -25.43 -20.87
CA VAL A 7 50.75 -25.47 -19.81
C VAL A 7 49.43 -25.94 -20.43
N LYS A 8 48.99 -27.08 -19.91
CA LYS A 8 47.84 -27.92 -20.26
C LYS A 8 46.50 -27.25 -19.93
N PRO A 9 45.41 -27.49 -20.69
CA PRO A 9 44.08 -27.01 -20.35
C PRO A 9 43.57 -27.83 -19.15
N THR A 10 43.27 -27.15 -18.05
CA THR A 10 42.64 -27.80 -16.88
C THR A 10 41.14 -27.67 -16.99
N THR A 11 40.53 -28.73 -17.51
CA THR A 11 39.12 -29.06 -17.43
C THR A 11 38.68 -29.06 -15.96
N LYS A 12 38.03 -27.99 -15.49
CA LYS A 12 37.30 -28.03 -14.21
C LYS A 12 35.93 -28.67 -14.42
N LYS A 13 35.97 -29.99 -14.29
CA LYS A 13 34.91 -30.91 -13.90
C LYS A 13 33.83 -30.25 -13.03
N VAL A 14 32.59 -30.47 -13.45
CA VAL A 14 31.35 -30.31 -12.68
C VAL A 14 31.55 -30.81 -11.26
N THR A 15 31.56 -29.90 -10.29
CA THR A 15 31.36 -30.23 -8.88
C THR A 15 29.96 -29.79 -8.49
N LYS A 16 29.06 -30.76 -8.59
CA LYS A 16 27.78 -30.77 -7.89
C LYS A 16 28.11 -30.66 -6.39
N SER A 17 28.04 -29.45 -5.85
CA SER A 17 28.16 -29.22 -4.41
C SER A 17 26.89 -29.70 -3.73
N SER A 18 26.87 -30.99 -3.41
CA SER A 18 26.04 -31.57 -2.36
C SER A 18 26.53 -31.04 -1.03
N THR A 19 25.99 -29.90 -0.59
CA THR A 19 26.30 -29.33 0.72
C THR A 19 25.29 -29.83 1.73
N SER A 20 25.74 -30.83 2.48
CA SER A 20 25.54 -31.03 3.93
C SER A 20 24.13 -30.84 4.51
N SER A 21 23.55 -31.97 4.86
CA SER A 21 22.48 -32.17 5.84
C SER A 21 22.87 -31.67 7.25
N THR A 22 22.69 -30.38 7.47
CA THR A 22 22.20 -29.82 8.75
C THR A 22 20.69 -29.60 8.57
N PRO A 23 19.82 -29.50 9.61
CA PRO A 23 18.38 -29.40 9.40
C PRO A 23 18.10 -28.23 8.46
N ALA A 24 17.82 -28.56 7.19
CA ALA A 24 18.00 -27.63 6.09
C ALA A 24 17.08 -26.45 6.37
N SER A 25 17.66 -25.27 6.54
CA SER A 25 16.89 -24.04 6.71
C SER A 25 15.92 -23.96 5.55
N LYS A 26 14.64 -24.23 5.82
CA LYS A 26 13.60 -24.36 4.78
C LYS A 26 13.61 -23.09 3.94
N SER A 27 13.58 -23.23 2.62
CA SER A 27 13.53 -22.06 1.74
C SER A 27 12.25 -21.27 2.01
N TYR A 28 12.32 -19.94 1.84
CA TYR A 28 11.13 -19.08 1.97
C TYR A 28 9.97 -19.54 1.08
N LYS A 29 10.26 -20.10 -0.10
CA LYS A 29 9.26 -20.70 -1.00
C LYS A 29 8.53 -21.87 -0.33
N ASP A 30 9.25 -22.74 0.36
CA ASP A 30 8.69 -23.91 1.04
C ASP A 30 7.86 -23.48 2.25
N LEU A 31 8.34 -22.51 3.01
CA LEU A 31 7.60 -21.91 4.13
C LEU A 31 6.28 -21.30 3.68
N ILE A 32 6.28 -20.57 2.55
CA ILE A 32 5.07 -19.99 1.95
C ILE A 32 4.11 -21.09 1.48
N THR A 33 4.64 -22.15 0.87
CA THR A 33 3.85 -23.28 0.37
C THR A 33 3.19 -24.05 1.52
N GLU A 34 3.94 -24.34 2.57
CA GLU A 34 3.45 -24.98 3.79
C GLU A 34 2.38 -24.11 4.47
N ALA A 35 2.66 -22.82 4.65
CA ALA A 35 1.71 -21.87 5.22
C ALA A 35 0.40 -21.79 4.42
N THR A 36 0.48 -21.84 3.09
CA THR A 36 -0.70 -21.84 2.20
C THR A 36 -1.50 -23.14 2.34
N LYS A 37 -0.82 -24.29 2.48
CA LYS A 37 -1.45 -25.61 2.70
C LYS A 37 -2.09 -25.75 4.07
N THR A 38 -1.54 -25.11 5.10
CA THR A 38 -2.10 -25.15 6.46
C THR A 38 -3.31 -24.23 6.60
N LEU A 39 -3.23 -22.99 6.09
CA LEU A 39 -4.28 -22.00 6.28
C LEU A 39 -5.52 -22.21 5.40
N LYS A 40 -5.47 -23.12 4.41
CA LYS A 40 -6.58 -23.63 3.57
C LYS A 40 -7.71 -22.62 3.27
N SER A 41 -7.37 -21.41 2.84
CA SER A 41 -8.37 -20.41 2.46
C SER A 41 -8.86 -20.64 1.02
N ARG A 42 -10.18 -20.68 0.81
CA ARG A 42 -10.84 -20.90 -0.50
C ARG A 42 -10.31 -19.98 -1.61
N ASN A 43 -9.93 -18.75 -1.25
CA ASN A 43 -9.43 -17.71 -2.16
C ASN A 43 -7.92 -17.50 -2.09
N GLY A 44 -7.18 -18.44 -1.49
CA GLY A 44 -5.77 -18.28 -1.15
C GLY A 44 -5.58 -17.46 0.13
N SER A 45 -4.33 -17.39 0.58
CA SER A 45 -3.95 -16.73 1.82
C SER A 45 -3.38 -15.33 1.54
N SER A 46 -3.76 -14.35 2.35
CA SER A 46 -3.22 -13.00 2.22
C SER A 46 -1.76 -12.95 2.68
N ARG A 47 -0.96 -12.05 2.10
CA ARG A 47 0.43 -11.82 2.52
C ARG A 47 0.59 -11.59 4.03
N PRO A 48 -0.22 -10.75 4.70
CA PRO A 48 -0.10 -10.58 6.16
C PRO A 48 -0.42 -11.87 6.93
N ALA A 49 -1.37 -12.69 6.48
CA ALA A 49 -1.69 -13.95 7.13
C ALA A 49 -0.56 -14.98 6.99
N LEU A 50 0.05 -15.08 5.80
CA LEU A 50 1.22 -15.95 5.57
C LEU A 50 2.41 -15.50 6.40
N LYS A 51 2.68 -14.18 6.48
CA LYS A 51 3.74 -13.64 7.35
C LYS A 51 3.49 -13.97 8.82
N LYS A 52 2.26 -13.82 9.31
CA LYS A 52 1.90 -14.16 10.69
C LYS A 52 2.16 -15.63 10.98
N TYR A 53 1.65 -16.52 10.12
CA TYR A 53 1.84 -17.97 10.28
C TYR A 53 3.32 -18.37 10.30
N ILE A 54 4.12 -17.85 9.36
CA ILE A 54 5.55 -18.17 9.31
C ILE A 54 6.27 -17.64 10.54
N LYS A 55 5.92 -16.46 11.05
CA LYS A 55 6.51 -15.92 12.28
C LYS A 55 6.17 -16.74 13.52
N GLU A 56 4.94 -17.24 13.61
CA GLU A 56 4.47 -18.07 14.74
C GLU A 56 5.07 -19.48 14.72
N LYS A 57 5.21 -20.09 13.54
CA LYS A 57 5.73 -21.46 13.40
C LYS A 57 7.26 -21.54 13.28
N TYR A 58 7.90 -20.50 12.76
CA TYR A 58 9.33 -20.45 12.51
C TYR A 58 9.95 -19.19 13.13
N PRO A 59 10.12 -19.17 14.47
CA PRO A 59 10.65 -18.00 15.18
C PRO A 59 12.09 -17.66 14.77
N THR A 60 12.87 -18.64 14.31
CA THR A 60 14.22 -18.43 13.76
C THR A 60 14.22 -17.53 12.53
N VAL A 61 13.23 -17.69 11.66
CA VAL A 61 13.04 -16.88 10.44
C VAL A 61 12.37 -15.54 10.79
N ALA A 62 11.53 -15.52 11.84
CA ALA A 62 10.88 -14.31 12.34
C ALA A 62 11.86 -13.27 12.90
N LYS A 63 12.94 -13.72 13.54
CA LYS A 63 13.99 -12.87 14.11
C LYS A 63 14.87 -12.20 13.05
N ALA A 64 14.80 -12.63 11.79
CA ALA A 64 15.58 -12.04 10.72
C ALA A 64 15.04 -10.65 10.34
N THR A 65 15.87 -9.61 10.47
CA THR A 65 15.53 -8.22 10.08
C THR A 65 15.07 -8.11 8.63
N ASN A 66 15.62 -8.95 7.74
CA ASN A 66 15.33 -8.97 6.31
C ASN A 66 14.22 -9.95 5.90
N PHE A 67 13.49 -10.52 6.86
CA PHE A 67 12.42 -11.50 6.61
C PHE A 67 11.43 -11.03 5.53
N ASP A 68 10.93 -9.80 5.67
CA ASP A 68 9.94 -9.25 4.76
C ASP A 68 10.47 -9.06 3.34
N HIS A 69 11.76 -8.74 3.20
CA HIS A 69 12.43 -8.61 1.90
C HIS A 69 12.52 -9.97 1.21
N TYR A 70 13.07 -10.98 1.91
CA TYR A 70 13.20 -12.33 1.38
C TYR A 70 11.86 -13.00 1.09
N PHE A 71 10.86 -12.78 1.96
CA PHE A 71 9.49 -13.23 1.75
C PHE A 71 8.90 -12.63 0.46
N ASN A 72 9.09 -11.32 0.24
CA ASN A 72 8.59 -10.67 -0.96
C ASN A 72 9.31 -11.13 -2.23
N ALA A 73 10.61 -11.33 -2.16
CA ALA A 73 11.40 -11.88 -3.27
C ALA A 73 10.97 -13.30 -3.63
N ALA A 74 10.79 -14.18 -2.64
CA ALA A 74 10.35 -15.55 -2.85
C ALA A 74 8.97 -15.64 -3.52
N ILE A 75 8.03 -14.76 -3.14
CA ILE A 75 6.72 -14.72 -3.79
C ILE A 75 6.84 -14.26 -5.25
N LYS A 76 7.62 -13.22 -5.54
CA LYS A 76 7.82 -12.77 -6.94
C LYS A 76 8.39 -13.91 -7.79
N LYS A 77 9.44 -14.58 -7.30
CA LYS A 77 10.06 -15.71 -7.99
C LYS A 77 9.12 -16.91 -8.14
N GLY A 78 8.30 -17.21 -7.14
CA GLY A 78 7.32 -18.29 -7.24
C GLY A 78 6.13 -17.97 -8.15
N VAL A 79 5.78 -16.69 -8.34
CA VAL A 79 4.81 -16.28 -9.37
C VAL A 79 5.42 -16.37 -10.77
N ASP A 80 6.65 -15.89 -10.96
CA ASP A 80 7.36 -16.02 -12.24
C ASP A 80 7.56 -17.49 -12.62
N SER A 81 7.80 -18.37 -11.63
CA SER A 81 7.95 -19.83 -11.84
C SER A 81 6.61 -20.55 -12.07
N GLY A 82 5.47 -19.87 -11.85
CA GLY A 82 4.13 -20.43 -11.97
C GLY A 82 3.71 -21.34 -10.80
N ASP A 83 4.43 -21.34 -9.67
CA ASP A 83 4.06 -22.09 -8.46
C ASP A 83 2.96 -21.37 -7.66
N PHE A 84 2.92 -20.05 -7.76
CA PHE A 84 1.91 -19.21 -7.12
C PHE A 84 1.20 -18.33 -8.14
N VAL A 85 -0.08 -18.06 -7.92
CA VAL A 85 -0.86 -17.09 -8.70
C VAL A 85 -1.43 -16.03 -7.78
N GLN A 86 -1.43 -14.81 -8.28
CA GLN A 86 -1.96 -13.64 -7.59
C GLN A 86 -3.15 -13.08 -8.38
N PRO A 87 -4.38 -13.52 -8.10
CA PRO A 87 -5.56 -13.10 -8.87
C PRO A 87 -5.84 -11.59 -8.77
N LYS A 88 -5.34 -10.93 -7.71
CA LYS A 88 -5.55 -9.49 -7.44
C LYS A 88 -4.25 -8.69 -7.60
N GLY A 89 -3.24 -9.24 -8.29
CA GLY A 89 -1.94 -8.59 -8.51
C GLY A 89 -0.99 -8.61 -7.29
N PRO A 90 0.13 -7.86 -7.32
CA PRO A 90 1.28 -7.94 -6.40
C PRO A 90 0.93 -7.87 -4.90
N SER A 91 -0.09 -7.06 -4.57
CA SER A 91 -0.56 -6.83 -3.20
C SER A 91 -1.66 -7.81 -2.77
N GLY A 92 -2.09 -8.67 -3.68
CA GLY A 92 -3.26 -9.54 -3.53
C GLY A 92 -3.00 -10.81 -2.72
N THR A 93 -4.04 -11.65 -2.67
CA THR A 93 -3.94 -12.99 -2.09
C THR A 93 -3.02 -13.87 -2.93
N LEU A 94 -2.30 -14.76 -2.26
CA LEU A 94 -1.46 -15.76 -2.90
C LEU A 94 -2.20 -17.10 -2.91
N LYS A 95 -2.36 -17.68 -4.10
CA LYS A 95 -2.97 -19.01 -4.27
C LYS A 95 -1.91 -19.96 -4.83
N LEU A 96 -1.80 -21.15 -4.25
CA LEU A 96 -0.91 -22.18 -4.74
C LEU A 96 -1.48 -22.73 -6.06
N VAL A 97 -0.68 -22.69 -7.12
CA VAL A 97 -1.05 -23.32 -8.38
C VAL A 97 -0.67 -24.78 -8.29
N LYS A 98 -1.66 -25.66 -8.42
CA LYS A 98 -1.39 -27.06 -8.70
C LYS A 98 -1.08 -27.10 -10.20
N LYS A 99 0.19 -27.11 -10.59
CA LYS A 99 0.58 -27.24 -12.01
C LYS A 99 -0.17 -28.44 -12.59
N PRO A 100 -1.10 -28.25 -13.55
CA PRO A 100 -1.55 -29.37 -14.34
C PRO A 100 -0.38 -29.80 -15.21
N THR A 101 -0.10 -31.11 -15.22
CA THR A 101 0.50 -31.75 -16.38
C THR A 101 -0.32 -31.34 -17.60
N VAL A 102 0.33 -30.60 -18.50
CA VAL A 102 -0.03 -30.37 -19.91
C VAL A 102 -1.52 -30.27 -20.25
N SER A 103 -1.99 -29.08 -20.61
CA SER A 103 -2.96 -28.95 -21.70
C SER A 103 -2.89 -27.54 -22.27
N THR A 104 -2.13 -27.45 -23.35
CA THR A 104 -2.32 -26.48 -24.42
C THR A 104 -3.81 -26.37 -24.76
N SER A 105 -4.38 -25.17 -24.68
CA SER A 105 -5.45 -24.80 -25.60
C SER A 105 -5.45 -23.29 -25.82
N THR A 106 -5.32 -22.98 -27.10
CA THR A 106 -5.26 -21.71 -27.78
C THR A 106 -6.61 -20.98 -27.76
N PRO A 107 -6.62 -19.67 -28.07
CA PRO A 107 -7.85 -18.88 -28.11
C PRO A 107 -8.66 -19.22 -29.37
N THR A 108 -9.96 -19.50 -29.23
CA THR A 108 -10.86 -19.57 -30.38
C THR A 108 -12.15 -18.81 -30.13
N THR A 109 -12.31 -17.81 -30.99
CA THR A 109 -13.50 -17.09 -31.41
C THR A 109 -14.56 -18.04 -31.98
N LYS A 110 -15.83 -17.88 -31.56
CA LYS A 110 -17.04 -18.03 -32.41
C LYS A 110 -18.26 -17.50 -31.64
N LYS A 111 -18.74 -16.29 -31.92
CA LYS A 111 -19.82 -15.95 -32.88
C LYS A 111 -21.15 -16.69 -32.64
N THR A 112 -22.11 -15.90 -32.14
CA THR A 112 -23.51 -15.71 -32.61
C THR A 112 -24.46 -16.92 -32.71
N VAL A 113 -25.67 -16.76 -32.14
CA VAL A 113 -26.98 -16.80 -32.85
C VAL A 113 -28.10 -16.23 -31.94
N THR A 114 -28.68 -15.13 -32.45
CA THR A 114 -30.04 -14.51 -32.35
C THR A 114 -31.08 -15.00 -31.30
N LYS A 115 -31.69 -14.13 -30.45
CA LYS A 115 -32.87 -13.19 -30.63
C LYS A 115 -34.21 -13.93 -30.90
N PRO A 116 -35.45 -13.44 -30.55
CA PRO A 116 -35.83 -12.10 -30.02
C PRO A 116 -37.08 -11.94 -29.08
N LYS A 117 -37.23 -10.70 -28.57
CA LYS A 117 -38.49 -9.93 -28.22
C LYS A 117 -39.30 -10.40 -26.99
N ALA A 118 -39.97 -9.55 -26.19
CA ALA A 118 -40.51 -8.19 -26.35
C ALA A 118 -40.45 -7.43 -25.00
N LYS A 119 -40.04 -6.16 -24.93
CA LYS A 119 -40.81 -4.90 -25.06
C LYS A 119 -42.20 -4.88 -24.41
N THR A 120 -42.29 -4.24 -23.23
CA THR A 120 -43.43 -3.39 -22.85
C THR A 120 -42.91 -2.12 -22.17
N THR A 121 -43.42 -1.01 -22.67
CA THR A 121 -43.27 0.39 -22.26
C THR A 121 -44.62 0.86 -21.71
N THR A 122 -44.65 1.62 -20.60
CA THR A 122 -45.65 2.67 -20.23
C THR A 122 -45.42 3.04 -18.75
N THR A 123 -44.87 4.21 -18.39
CA THR A 123 -45.46 5.57 -18.19
C THR A 123 -46.02 5.85 -16.77
N ALA A 124 -45.87 7.13 -16.37
CA ALA A 124 -46.46 7.89 -15.23
C ALA A 124 -45.62 7.90 -13.93
N LYS A 125 -44.84 8.93 -13.57
CA LYS A 125 -45.12 10.37 -13.29
C LYS A 125 -45.92 10.56 -11.98
N LYS A 126 -45.26 11.06 -10.91
CA LYS A 126 -45.64 12.28 -10.15
C LYS A 126 -44.70 12.56 -8.96
N VAL A 127 -44.48 13.86 -8.77
CA VAL A 127 -43.65 14.61 -7.82
C VAL A 127 -44.31 14.71 -6.44
N THR A 128 -43.52 14.74 -5.35
CA THR A 128 -43.66 15.71 -4.21
C THR A 128 -42.57 15.50 -3.14
N LYS A 129 -41.87 16.59 -2.80
CA LYS A 129 -41.07 16.87 -1.58
C LYS A 129 -41.98 17.72 -0.63
N PRO A 130 -41.60 18.23 0.58
CA PRO A 130 -40.87 17.79 1.79
C PRO A 130 -41.73 17.86 3.11
N LYS A 131 -41.27 17.27 4.23
CA LYS A 131 -41.39 17.79 5.64
C LYS A 131 -40.69 16.80 6.59
N ALA A 132 -39.67 17.10 7.40
CA ALA A 132 -39.52 18.03 8.53
C ALA A 132 -40.35 17.68 9.79
N LYS A 133 -39.68 17.09 10.80
CA LYS A 133 -39.87 17.21 12.27
C LYS A 133 -38.64 16.52 12.94
N THR A 134 -37.65 17.15 13.58
CA THR A 134 -37.62 17.79 14.93
C THR A 134 -38.45 17.02 15.97
N THR A 135 -37.93 16.54 17.10
CA THR A 135 -37.26 17.25 18.20
C THR A 135 -36.61 16.27 19.23
N THR A 136 -35.40 16.64 19.72
CA THR A 136 -34.83 16.59 21.11
C THR A 136 -35.09 15.37 22.02
N THR A 137 -34.10 14.76 22.71
CA THR A 137 -33.26 15.30 23.83
C THR A 137 -31.95 14.48 23.95
N ALA A 138 -30.75 15.06 23.86
CA ALA A 138 -29.97 15.70 24.93
C ALA A 138 -29.62 14.80 26.15
N LYS A 139 -28.44 14.17 26.15
CA LYS A 139 -27.52 14.25 27.30
C LYS A 139 -26.05 14.16 26.89
N LYS A 140 -25.35 15.22 27.26
CA LYS A 140 -23.95 15.61 27.08
C LYS A 140 -23.14 15.09 28.26
N VAL A 141 -22.02 14.42 28.01
CA VAL A 141 -20.82 14.46 28.89
C VAL A 141 -19.56 14.46 28.02
N THR A 142 -19.20 15.69 27.61
CA THR A 142 -17.86 16.28 27.68
C THR A 142 -16.62 15.37 27.62
N LYS A 143 -15.86 15.49 26.52
CA LYS A 143 -14.40 15.67 26.60
C LYS A 143 -14.01 16.87 25.73
N PRO A 144 -13.62 18.02 26.33
CA PRO A 144 -13.16 19.15 25.54
C PRO A 144 -11.90 18.73 24.81
N LYS A 145 -11.96 18.74 23.47
CA LYS A 145 -10.78 18.60 22.63
C LYS A 145 -9.94 19.84 22.87
N ALA A 146 -8.87 19.64 23.64
CA ALA A 146 -7.92 20.64 24.04
C ALA A 146 -7.66 21.65 22.91
N LYS A 147 -8.14 22.87 23.14
CA LYS A 147 -7.62 24.08 22.54
C LYS A 147 -6.30 24.32 23.28
N THR A 148 -5.26 23.61 22.89
CA THR A 148 -3.92 23.88 23.41
C THR A 148 -3.44 25.15 22.72
N ALA A 149 -3.82 26.29 23.28
CA ALA A 149 -3.08 27.52 23.16
C ALA A 149 -1.74 27.29 23.87
N THR A 150 -0.76 26.75 23.15
CA THR A 150 0.65 26.82 23.53
C THR A 150 1.27 27.98 22.76
N ASN A 151 1.57 29.03 23.52
CA ASN A 151 2.37 30.19 23.18
C ASN A 151 3.25 30.03 21.91
N GLY A 152 2.96 30.88 20.92
CA GLY A 152 3.90 31.32 19.88
C GLY A 152 4.40 30.33 18.83
N SER A 153 4.03 29.04 18.87
CA SER A 153 4.58 28.06 17.91
C SER A 153 3.51 27.47 17.00
N LEU A 154 3.56 27.80 15.71
CA LEU A 154 2.63 27.30 14.71
C LEU A 154 2.53 25.77 14.75
N THR A 155 1.32 25.25 14.64
CA THR A 155 1.08 23.82 14.49
C THR A 155 1.50 23.33 13.10
N TYR A 156 1.79 22.03 12.94
CA TYR A 156 2.09 21.46 11.61
C TYR A 156 0.97 21.73 10.60
N LYS A 157 -0.28 21.72 11.06
CA LYS A 157 -1.45 22.04 10.24
C LYS A 157 -1.40 23.49 9.73
N GLU A 158 -1.13 24.45 10.61
CA GLU A 158 -1.02 25.86 10.24
C GLU A 158 0.15 26.11 9.29
N MET A 159 1.32 25.50 9.57
CA MET A 159 2.47 25.60 8.67
C MET A 159 2.14 25.07 7.27
N ILE A 160 1.48 23.91 7.17
CA ILE A 160 1.07 23.33 5.88
C ILE A 160 0.17 24.30 5.11
N ILE A 161 -0.84 24.86 5.76
CA ILE A 161 -1.80 25.74 5.10
C ILE A 161 -1.11 27.07 4.72
N LYS A 162 -0.28 27.67 5.58
CA LYS A 162 0.52 28.86 5.25
C LYS A 162 1.42 28.62 4.05
N SER A 163 2.12 27.49 3.99
CA SER A 163 2.97 27.16 2.84
C SER A 163 2.16 26.96 1.55
N ILE A 164 0.97 26.35 1.58
CA ILE A 164 0.13 26.24 0.36
C ILE A 164 -0.43 27.60 -0.07
N LEU A 165 -0.75 28.48 0.89
CA LEU A 165 -1.15 29.86 0.61
C LEU A 165 0.00 30.67 -0.01
N SER A 166 1.22 30.51 0.49
CA SER A 166 2.43 31.15 -0.04
C SER A 166 2.75 30.68 -1.47
N ILE A 167 2.69 29.37 -1.73
CA ILE A 167 3.09 28.82 -3.03
C ILE A 167 2.08 29.13 -4.14
N ASN A 168 0.77 28.92 -3.89
CA ASN A 168 -0.27 28.96 -4.94
C ASN A 168 -1.61 29.58 -4.45
N ASN A 169 -1.58 30.49 -3.48
CA ASN A 169 -2.77 31.18 -2.95
C ASN A 169 -3.88 30.21 -2.46
N GLY A 170 -3.49 29.00 -2.05
CA GLY A 170 -4.44 27.96 -1.60
C GLY A 170 -5.06 27.12 -2.72
N LYS A 171 -4.81 27.43 -4.02
CA LYS A 171 -5.36 26.68 -5.18
C LYS A 171 -4.83 25.25 -5.27
N GLY A 172 -3.70 25.00 -4.62
CA GLY A 172 -3.14 23.69 -4.34
C GLY A 172 -1.71 23.53 -4.82
N SER A 173 -0.92 22.81 -4.04
CA SER A 173 0.49 22.57 -4.32
C SER A 173 0.82 21.09 -4.16
N SER A 174 1.86 20.63 -4.86
CA SER A 174 2.32 19.25 -4.70
C SER A 174 2.83 19.03 -3.26
N ARG A 175 2.67 17.82 -2.73
CA ARG A 175 3.16 17.50 -1.38
C ARG A 175 4.64 17.80 -1.20
N LEU A 176 5.44 17.48 -2.22
CA LEU A 176 6.88 17.75 -2.21
C LEU A 176 7.18 19.25 -2.14
N ALA A 177 6.47 20.07 -2.91
CA ALA A 177 6.64 21.53 -2.87
C ALA A 177 6.29 22.09 -1.49
N VAL A 178 5.16 21.67 -0.91
CA VAL A 178 4.75 22.09 0.45
C VAL A 178 5.78 21.65 1.49
N LYS A 179 6.24 20.40 1.40
CA LYS A 179 7.25 19.85 2.30
C LYS A 179 8.57 20.60 2.23
N LYS A 180 9.03 20.93 1.01
CA LYS A 180 10.26 21.70 0.77
C LYS A 180 10.12 23.12 1.33
N HIS A 181 9.06 23.83 0.97
CA HIS A 181 8.82 25.19 1.47
C HIS A 181 8.73 25.25 3.00
N MET A 182 8.09 24.25 3.64
CA MET A 182 8.06 24.17 5.10
C MET A 182 9.46 23.97 5.70
N LYS A 183 10.29 23.11 5.11
CA LYS A 183 11.66 22.91 5.58
C LYS A 183 12.53 24.14 5.36
N ASP A 184 12.31 24.87 4.26
CA ASP A 184 13.08 26.08 3.95
C ASP A 184 12.68 27.22 4.92
N GLU A 185 11.36 27.46 5.10
CA GLU A 185 10.81 28.55 5.92
C GLU A 185 10.93 28.30 7.43
N TYR A 186 10.79 27.05 7.87
CA TYR A 186 10.82 26.66 9.29
C TYR A 186 12.03 25.76 9.61
N SER A 187 13.14 25.92 8.89
CA SER A 187 14.36 25.10 8.96
C SER A 187 14.87 24.84 10.38
N LYS A 188 14.93 25.89 11.21
CA LYS A 188 15.36 25.81 12.63
C LYS A 188 14.52 24.83 13.46
N LYS A 189 13.20 24.74 13.18
CA LYS A 189 12.27 23.87 13.90
C LYS A 189 12.15 22.49 13.26
N LEU A 190 12.27 22.38 11.93
CA LEU A 190 11.96 21.16 11.19
C LEU A 190 13.17 20.28 10.88
N ASN A 191 14.39 20.83 10.73
CA ASN A 191 15.55 20.05 10.32
C ASN A 191 16.09 19.11 11.42
N SER A 192 15.83 19.44 12.69
CA SER A 192 16.17 18.58 13.83
C SER A 192 15.17 17.42 14.04
N VAL A 193 13.97 17.52 13.45
CA VAL A 193 12.88 16.56 13.70
C VAL A 193 13.00 15.35 12.77
N LYS A 194 13.61 14.27 13.27
CA LYS A 194 13.78 12.99 12.53
C LYS A 194 12.46 12.40 12.02
N ASN A 195 11.35 12.60 12.76
CA ASN A 195 10.02 12.07 12.43
C ASN A 195 9.13 13.08 11.66
N PHE A 196 9.73 14.11 11.06
CA PHE A 196 8.99 15.18 10.40
C PHE A 196 8.01 14.66 9.34
N ASP A 197 8.45 13.73 8.50
CA ASP A 197 7.63 13.20 7.41
C ASP A 197 6.37 12.49 7.93
N HIS A 198 6.49 11.76 9.03
CA HIS A 198 5.35 11.12 9.68
C HIS A 198 4.39 12.16 10.25
N LEU A 199 4.91 13.18 10.94
CA LEU A 199 4.12 14.28 11.52
C LEU A 199 3.40 15.09 10.44
N PHE A 200 4.08 15.38 9.33
CA PHE A 200 3.53 16.05 8.15
C PHE A 200 2.41 15.21 7.51
N ASN A 201 2.65 13.91 7.31
CA ASN A 201 1.66 13.01 6.74
C ASN A 201 0.42 12.88 7.66
N ALA A 202 0.63 12.77 8.97
CA ALA A 202 -0.44 12.71 9.96
C ALA A 202 -1.26 14.02 10.00
N ALA A 203 -0.58 15.17 9.96
CA ALA A 203 -1.24 16.47 9.95
C ALA A 203 -2.12 16.66 8.70
N ILE A 204 -1.66 16.20 7.53
CA ILE A 204 -2.47 16.29 6.31
C ILE A 204 -3.69 15.38 6.39
N ARG A 205 -3.55 14.14 6.88
CA ARG A 205 -4.70 13.24 7.08
C ARG A 205 -5.74 13.86 8.01
N LYS A 206 -5.30 14.39 9.14
CA LYS A 206 -6.16 15.09 10.12
C LYS A 206 -6.82 16.32 9.51
N ALA A 207 -6.09 17.09 8.71
CA ALA A 207 -6.58 18.31 8.08
C ALA A 207 -7.58 18.04 6.93
N VAL A 208 -7.44 16.91 6.25
CA VAL A 208 -8.41 16.44 5.26
C VAL A 208 -9.69 15.97 5.95
N GLU A 209 -9.56 15.20 7.04
CA GLU A 209 -10.69 14.74 7.84
C GLU A 209 -11.43 15.90 8.52
N SER A 210 -10.72 16.95 8.95
CA SER A 210 -11.35 18.16 9.50
C SER A 210 -11.93 19.11 8.46
N GLY A 211 -11.73 18.84 7.16
CA GLY A 211 -12.24 19.66 6.06
C GLY A 211 -11.48 20.97 5.81
N ASP A 212 -10.25 21.10 6.31
CA ASP A 212 -9.39 22.27 6.08
C ASP A 212 -8.58 22.14 4.80
N LEU A 213 -8.22 20.91 4.44
CA LEU A 213 -7.48 20.56 3.23
C LEU A 213 -8.25 19.52 2.39
N ALA A 214 -7.97 19.47 1.09
CA ALA A 214 -8.52 18.47 0.19
C ALA A 214 -7.42 17.81 -0.65
N GLN A 215 -7.58 16.51 -0.92
CA GLN A 215 -6.67 15.70 -1.75
C GLN A 215 -7.41 15.16 -2.98
N PRO A 216 -7.59 15.98 -4.04
CA PRO A 216 -8.33 15.55 -5.24
C PRO A 216 -7.65 14.42 -6.00
N LYS A 217 -6.32 14.32 -5.92
CA LYS A 217 -5.51 13.30 -6.61
C LYS A 217 -4.97 12.24 -5.63
N GLY A 218 -5.65 12.04 -4.50
CA GLY A 218 -5.25 11.08 -3.48
C GLY A 218 -4.00 11.47 -2.68
N PRO A 219 -3.44 10.54 -1.89
CA PRO A 219 -2.45 10.82 -0.86
C PRO A 219 -1.06 11.19 -1.41
N SER A 220 -0.74 10.85 -2.67
CA SER A 220 0.53 11.21 -3.31
C SER A 220 0.42 12.42 -4.25
N GLY A 221 -0.73 13.09 -4.29
CA GLY A 221 -1.06 14.11 -5.27
C GLY A 221 -0.92 15.55 -4.76
N ILE A 222 -1.91 16.36 -5.14
CA ILE A 222 -1.99 17.79 -4.80
C ILE A 222 -2.73 17.94 -3.46
N ILE A 223 -2.27 18.88 -2.62
CA ILE A 223 -2.99 19.32 -1.43
C ILE A 223 -3.59 20.70 -1.73
N LYS A 224 -4.90 20.86 -1.59
CA LYS A 224 -5.63 22.14 -1.74
C LYS A 224 -6.12 22.65 -0.40
N VAL A 225 -6.15 23.96 -0.20
CA VAL A 225 -6.73 24.58 1.00
C VAL A 225 -8.21 24.87 0.73
N LEU A 226 -9.09 24.33 1.57
CA LEU A 226 -10.52 24.61 1.52
C LEU A 226 -10.85 25.94 2.21
N LYS A 227 -12.06 26.46 1.99
CA LYS A 227 -12.50 27.73 2.58
C LYS A 227 -12.35 27.75 4.11
N LYS A 228 -12.64 26.61 4.76
CA LYS A 228 -12.43 26.41 6.21
C LYS A 228 -10.97 26.54 6.64
N GLY A 229 -10.03 25.98 5.87
CA GLY A 229 -8.60 26.10 6.13
C GLY A 229 -8.07 27.53 5.99
N LYS A 230 -8.64 28.33 5.09
CA LYS A 230 -8.31 29.76 4.97
C LYS A 230 -8.72 30.55 6.21
N THR A 231 -9.94 30.31 6.70
CA THR A 231 -10.45 30.96 7.93
C THR A 231 -9.70 30.54 9.19
N THR A 232 -9.12 29.34 9.25
CA THR A 232 -8.38 28.88 10.45
C THR A 232 -7.05 29.60 10.71
N ILE A 233 -6.56 30.42 9.78
CA ILE A 233 -5.29 31.16 9.90
C ILE A 233 -5.49 32.66 9.84
N GLY A 234 -6.62 33.11 9.28
CA GLY A 234 -7.03 34.51 9.26
C GLY A 234 -7.85 34.95 10.48
N ALA A 235 -8.07 34.06 11.45
CA ALA A 235 -8.67 34.35 12.75
C ALA A 235 -7.64 34.13 13.84
#